data_AF-A0A1H9FQB2-F1
#
_entry.id   AF-A0A1H9FQB2-F1
#
_cell.length_a   1.000
_cell.length_b   1.000
_cell.length_c   1.000
_cell.angle_alpha   90.00
_cell.angle_beta   90.00
_cell.angle_gamma   90.00
#
_symmetry.space_group_name_H-M   'P 1'
#
loop_
_entity.id
_entity.type
_entity.pdbx_description
1 polymer ?
#
loop_
_entity_poly.entity_id
_entity_poly.type
_entity_poly.pdbx_seq_one_letter_code
_entity_poly.pdbx_strand_id
1 'polypeptide(L)'
;MPTQITVRAVIKSYGGRIVLDSVTCSLAAGERTGIVGENGSGKTTLLRLLAGRERPDRGEIALHAEGGVGHLAQDERLPAHLTVQNVLDRALHELRALEERLRRLEAEMAGGDESRLAEYGDLLTLYELRGGYDADARLERALHGLGLGRLRRDRPVGGLSGGERVRLRLAAVLTAAPEVLLLDEPTNHLSPALVEELEAALAGFGGALVVVSHDRLLRRRWRGRHLELRAVRTPAAVD
;
A
#
# COMPACT_ATOMS: atom_id res chain seq x y z
N MET A 1 12.75 14.08 1.36
CA MET A 1 12.08 14.90 0.30
C MET A 1 10.57 14.60 0.31
N PRO A 2 9.67 15.52 -0.09
CA PRO A 2 8.24 15.19 -0.11
C PRO A 2 7.95 14.05 -1.10
N THR A 3 7.01 13.16 -0.76
CA THR A 3 6.53 12.13 -1.70
C THR A 3 6.30 12.70 -3.09
N GLN A 4 6.90 12.07 -4.09
CA GLN A 4 6.66 12.39 -5.49
C GLN A 4 6.50 11.11 -6.29
N ILE A 5 5.39 11.01 -7.01
CA ILE A 5 5.15 9.92 -7.96
C ILE A 5 4.94 10.54 -9.32
N THR A 6 5.79 10.19 -10.28
CA THR A 6 5.69 10.63 -11.67
C THR A 6 5.74 9.42 -12.59
N VAL A 7 4.77 9.35 -13.48
CA VAL A 7 4.63 8.34 -14.55
C VAL A 7 4.80 9.08 -15.87
N ARG A 8 5.74 8.65 -16.72
CA ARG A 8 6.04 9.30 -18.00
C ARG A 8 5.99 8.31 -19.16
N ALA A 9 5.06 8.54 -20.08
CA ALA A 9 4.88 7.76 -21.31
C ALA A 9 4.94 6.23 -21.08
N VAL A 10 4.35 5.77 -19.97
CA VAL A 10 4.42 4.36 -19.58
C VAL A 10 3.57 3.51 -20.49
N ILE A 11 4.20 2.48 -21.06
CA ILE A 11 3.55 1.44 -21.84
C ILE A 11 3.71 0.10 -21.12
N LYS A 12 2.61 -0.66 -21.05
CA LYS A 12 2.62 -2.03 -20.54
C LYS A 12 1.78 -2.94 -21.41
N SER A 13 2.30 -4.11 -21.72
CA SER A 13 1.67 -5.13 -22.54
C SER A 13 1.73 -6.50 -21.87
N TYR A 14 0.77 -7.37 -22.19
CA TYR A 14 0.79 -8.78 -21.84
C TYR A 14 0.44 -9.61 -23.07
N GLY A 15 1.28 -10.59 -23.40
CA GLY A 15 1.04 -11.46 -24.56
C GLY A 15 0.82 -10.71 -25.87
N GLY A 16 1.51 -9.58 -26.08
CA GLY A 16 1.37 -8.73 -27.26
C GLY A 16 0.18 -7.75 -27.22
N ARG A 17 -0.71 -7.84 -26.23
CA ARG A 17 -1.80 -6.87 -26.06
C ARG A 17 -1.37 -5.72 -25.16
N ILE A 18 -1.43 -4.50 -25.68
CA ILE A 18 -1.18 -3.28 -24.90
C ILE A 18 -2.33 -3.08 -23.91
N VAL A 19 -1.98 -2.87 -22.64
CA VAL A 19 -2.91 -2.62 -21.52
C VAL A 19 -2.79 -1.19 -21.02
N LEU A 20 -1.59 -0.63 -21.02
CA LEU A 20 -1.34 0.80 -20.79
C LEU A 20 -0.63 1.35 -22.01
N ASP A 21 -1.16 2.43 -22.58
CA ASP A 21 -0.58 3.12 -23.72
C ASP A 21 -0.19 4.54 -23.33
N SER A 22 1.12 4.80 -23.29
CA SER A 22 1.73 6.12 -23.13
C SER A 22 1.18 6.92 -21.95
N VAL A 23 0.90 6.25 -20.83
CA VAL A 23 0.30 6.87 -19.64
C VAL A 23 1.28 7.86 -19.03
N THR A 24 0.83 9.10 -18.83
CA THR A 24 1.60 10.16 -18.19
C THR A 24 0.76 10.83 -17.12
N CYS A 25 1.24 10.82 -15.88
CA CYS A 25 0.58 11.48 -14.75
C CYS A 25 1.58 11.77 -13.62
N SER A 26 1.18 12.63 -12.69
CA SER A 26 1.90 12.87 -11.44
C SER A 26 0.93 12.83 -10.26
N LEU A 27 1.39 12.37 -9.10
CA LEU A 27 0.66 12.40 -7.83
C LEU A 27 1.50 13.20 -6.83
N ALA A 28 0.86 14.15 -6.15
CA ALA A 28 1.51 14.95 -5.11
C ALA A 28 1.47 14.25 -3.74
N ALA A 29 2.39 14.67 -2.85
CA ALA A 29 2.38 14.25 -1.45
C ALA A 29 1.03 14.57 -0.77
N GLY A 30 0.50 13.63 0.01
CA GLY A 30 -0.78 13.78 0.70
C GLY A 30 -2.01 13.81 -0.22
N GLU A 31 -1.83 13.70 -1.54
CA GLU A 31 -2.93 13.76 -2.49
C GLU A 31 -3.80 12.50 -2.40
N ARG A 32 -5.12 12.68 -2.46
CA ARG A 32 -6.08 11.60 -2.65
C ARG A 32 -6.46 11.51 -4.12
N THR A 33 -6.07 10.44 -4.79
CA THR A 33 -6.42 10.15 -6.20
C THR A 33 -7.30 8.91 -6.33
N GLY A 34 -8.44 9.06 -7.00
CA GLY A 34 -9.27 7.94 -7.44
C GLY A 34 -8.95 7.62 -8.90
N ILE A 35 -8.51 6.40 -9.20
CA ILE A 35 -8.30 5.95 -10.57
C ILE A 35 -9.63 5.41 -11.11
N VAL A 36 -10.12 6.04 -12.18
CA VAL A 36 -11.39 5.69 -12.83
C VAL A 36 -11.17 5.26 -14.27
N GLY A 37 -12.02 4.38 -14.79
CA GLY A 37 -11.93 3.89 -16.16
C GLY A 37 -12.68 2.59 -16.35
N GLU A 38 -12.94 2.25 -17.61
CA GLU A 38 -13.65 1.03 -18.01
C GLU A 38 -12.96 -0.25 -17.53
N ASN A 39 -13.69 -1.36 -17.52
CA ASN A 39 -13.08 -2.67 -17.24
C ASN A 39 -12.05 -2.97 -18.33
N GLY A 40 -10.84 -3.37 -17.91
CA GLY A 40 -9.73 -3.58 -18.84
C GLY A 40 -8.94 -2.33 -19.23
N SER A 41 -9.22 -1.15 -18.65
CA SER A 41 -8.43 0.07 -18.90
C SER A 41 -7.03 0.08 -18.25
N GLY A 42 -6.64 -1.00 -17.57
CA GLY A 42 -5.30 -1.13 -16.98
C GLY A 42 -5.13 -0.55 -15.57
N LYS A 43 -6.22 -0.23 -14.85
CA LYS A 43 -6.18 0.32 -13.47
C LYS A 43 -5.31 -0.48 -12.50
N THR A 44 -5.60 -1.77 -12.34
CA THR A 44 -4.81 -2.72 -11.54
C THR A 44 -3.36 -2.82 -12.03
N THR A 45 -3.14 -2.74 -13.34
CA THR A 45 -1.78 -2.73 -13.92
C THR A 45 -1.02 -1.48 -13.51
N LEU A 46 -1.64 -0.30 -13.56
CA LEU A 46 -1.02 0.94 -13.10
C LEU A 46 -0.68 0.86 -11.61
N LEU A 47 -1.58 0.36 -10.76
CA LEU A 47 -1.29 0.18 -9.33
C LEU A 47 -0.12 -0.78 -9.09
N ARG A 48 -0.03 -1.91 -9.81
CA ARG A 48 1.10 -2.84 -9.70
C ARG A 48 2.44 -2.21 -10.10
N LEU A 49 2.43 -1.37 -11.13
CA LEU A 49 3.61 -0.61 -11.55
C LEU A 49 4.02 0.43 -10.50
N LEU A 50 3.06 1.19 -9.95
CA LEU A 50 3.32 2.16 -8.88
C LEU A 50 3.79 1.48 -7.59
N ALA A 51 3.31 0.27 -7.30
CA ALA A 51 3.76 -0.54 -6.17
C ALA A 51 5.14 -1.18 -6.37
N GLY A 52 5.79 -0.99 -7.52
CA GLY A 52 7.06 -1.62 -7.87
C GLY A 52 6.99 -3.14 -8.05
N ARG A 53 5.77 -3.72 -8.09
CA ARG A 53 5.56 -5.18 -8.27
C ARG A 53 5.77 -5.61 -9.72
N GLU A 54 5.67 -4.66 -10.65
CA GLU A 54 5.95 -4.87 -12.06
C GLU A 54 6.75 -3.71 -12.62
N ARG A 55 7.47 -3.97 -13.71
CA ARG A 55 8.20 -2.94 -14.46
C ARG A 55 7.43 -2.56 -15.73
N PRO A 56 7.48 -1.28 -16.14
CA PRO A 56 6.93 -0.87 -17.43
C PRO A 56 7.75 -1.49 -18.57
N ASP A 57 7.13 -1.70 -19.73
CA ASP A 57 7.85 -2.17 -20.91
C ASP A 57 8.58 -1.01 -21.61
N ARG A 58 7.99 0.19 -21.56
CA ARG A 58 8.59 1.47 -21.97
C ARG A 58 8.12 2.60 -21.06
N GLY A 59 8.83 3.73 -21.11
CA GLY A 59 8.57 4.89 -20.25
C GLY A 59 9.26 4.75 -18.89
N GLU A 60 8.93 5.68 -17.98
CA GLU A 60 9.60 5.79 -16.68
C GLU A 60 8.57 6.00 -15.56
N ILE A 61 8.85 5.38 -14.41
CA ILE A 61 8.16 5.66 -13.15
C ILE A 61 9.21 6.10 -12.14
N ALA A 62 9.13 7.36 -11.73
CA ALA A 62 9.92 7.91 -10.64
C ALA A 62 9.03 7.96 -9.39
N LEU A 63 9.36 7.15 -8.39
CA LEU A 63 8.68 7.13 -7.10
C LEU A 63 9.69 7.41 -6.00
N HIS A 64 9.46 8.50 -5.27
CA HIS A 64 10.17 8.85 -4.06
C HIS A 64 9.18 8.84 -2.91
N ALA A 65 9.33 7.91 -1.97
CA ALA A 65 8.54 7.77 -0.75
C ALA A 65 9.44 7.12 0.32
N GLU A 66 10.06 7.92 1.19
CA GLU A 66 10.97 7.44 2.24
C GLU A 66 10.22 6.55 3.24
N GLY A 67 8.94 6.88 3.51
CA GLY A 67 8.02 6.07 4.31
C GLY A 67 7.55 4.78 3.61
N GLY A 68 7.90 4.59 2.33
CA GLY A 68 7.56 3.40 1.55
C GLY A 68 6.14 3.40 0.98
N VAL A 69 5.84 2.33 0.23
CA VAL A 69 4.57 2.15 -0.49
C VAL A 69 3.83 0.95 0.06
N GLY A 70 2.62 1.19 0.58
CA GLY A 70 1.69 0.15 0.97
C GLY A 70 0.77 -0.20 -0.20
N HIS A 71 0.63 -1.48 -0.52
CA HIS A 71 -0.24 -1.93 -1.61
C HIS A 71 -1.16 -3.05 -1.17
N LEU A 72 -2.48 -2.78 -1.23
CA LEU A 72 -3.52 -3.78 -1.08
C LEU A 72 -4.00 -4.22 -2.46
N ALA A 73 -3.46 -5.34 -2.95
CA ALA A 73 -3.89 -5.91 -4.23
C ALA A 73 -5.26 -6.61 -4.13
N GLN A 74 -6.03 -6.63 -5.21
CA GLN A 74 -7.35 -7.25 -5.25
C GLN A 74 -7.33 -8.75 -4.89
N ASP A 75 -6.50 -9.55 -5.59
CA ASP A 75 -6.53 -11.02 -5.50
C ASP A 75 -5.40 -11.65 -4.67
N GLU A 76 -4.68 -10.85 -3.88
CA GLU A 76 -3.59 -11.37 -3.06
C GLU A 76 -4.14 -12.20 -1.90
N ARG A 77 -3.79 -13.49 -1.91
CA ARG A 77 -4.20 -14.48 -0.92
C ARG A 77 -3.12 -14.65 0.13
N LEU A 78 -3.51 -14.51 1.39
CA LEU A 78 -2.67 -14.91 2.50
C LEU A 78 -2.63 -16.45 2.58
N PRO A 79 -1.46 -17.07 2.74
CA PRO A 79 -1.36 -18.53 2.91
C PRO A 79 -2.19 -19.01 4.10
N ALA A 80 -2.99 -20.04 3.88
CA ALA A 80 -4.00 -20.50 4.86
C ALA A 80 -3.40 -21.00 6.19
N HIS A 81 -2.15 -21.48 6.16
CA HIS A 81 -1.44 -22.02 7.32
C HIS A 81 -0.86 -20.94 8.25
N LEU A 82 -0.75 -19.69 7.78
CA LEU A 82 -0.27 -18.60 8.64
C LEU A 82 -1.31 -18.27 9.68
N THR A 83 -0.86 -17.85 10.86
CA THR A 83 -1.74 -17.26 11.87
C THR A 83 -1.94 -15.77 11.60
N VAL A 84 -2.96 -15.18 12.23
CA VAL A 84 -3.13 -13.72 12.27
C VAL A 84 -1.84 -13.05 12.75
N GLN A 85 -1.23 -13.57 13.82
CA GLN A 85 0.04 -13.05 14.35
C GLN A 85 1.14 -13.04 13.29
N ASN A 86 1.31 -14.14 12.54
CA ASN A 86 2.36 -14.19 11.51
C ASN A 86 2.18 -13.13 10.41
N VAL A 87 0.94 -12.76 10.08
CA VAL A 87 0.66 -11.70 9.11
C VAL A 87 1.05 -10.33 9.68
N LEU A 88 0.75 -10.08 10.95
CA LEU A 88 1.08 -8.83 11.63
C LEU A 88 2.59 -8.69 11.86
N ASP A 89 3.26 -9.78 12.26
CA ASP A 89 4.72 -9.83 12.43
C ASP A 89 5.44 -9.48 11.13
N ARG A 90 4.96 -10.02 9.99
CA ARG A 90 5.50 -9.69 8.67
C ARG A 90 5.34 -8.22 8.32
N ALA A 91 4.22 -7.61 8.69
CA ALA A 91 3.97 -6.19 8.44
C ALA A 91 4.91 -5.28 9.24
N LEU A 92 5.33 -5.72 10.42
CA LEU A 92 6.23 -4.99 11.31
C LEU A 92 7.71 -5.40 11.17
N HIS A 93 8.02 -6.41 10.36
CA HIS A 93 9.35 -7.00 10.30
C HIS A 93 10.46 -5.98 10.02
N GLU A 94 10.29 -5.10 9.03
CA GLU A 94 11.28 -4.07 8.70
C GLU A 94 11.51 -3.10 9.87
N LEU A 95 10.44 -2.65 10.53
CA LEU A 95 10.52 -1.77 11.69
C LEU A 95 11.24 -2.44 12.87
N ARG A 96 10.96 -3.73 13.11
CA ARG A 96 11.64 -4.50 14.16
C ARG A 96 13.11 -4.74 13.84
N ALA A 97 13.45 -4.95 12.57
CA ALA A 97 14.84 -5.10 12.14
C ALA A 97 15.64 -3.79 12.32
N LEU A 98 15.02 -2.63 12.03
CA LEU A 98 15.61 -1.31 12.31
C LEU A 98 15.85 -1.12 13.81
N GLU A 99 14.84 -1.39 14.64
CA GLU A 99 14.94 -1.31 16.10
C GLU A 99 16.07 -2.19 16.66
N GLU A 100 16.17 -3.44 16.19
CA GLU A 100 17.23 -4.36 16.60
C GLU A 100 18.62 -3.91 16.12
N ARG A 101 18.72 -3.30 14.93
CA ARG A 101 19.99 -2.72 14.46
C ARG A 101 20.41 -1.53 15.30
N LEU A 102 19.48 -0.63 15.65
CA LEU A 102 19.75 0.51 16.52
C LEU A 102 20.29 0.06 17.88
N ARG A 103 19.62 -0.90 18.53
CA ARG A 103 20.07 -1.47 19.82
C ARG A 103 21.48 -2.08 19.75
N ARG A 104 21.82 -2.73 18.63
CA ARG A 104 23.18 -3.27 18.42
C ARG A 104 24.23 -2.18 18.30
N LEU A 105 23.95 -1.14 17.51
CA LEU A 105 24.87 0.00 17.37
C LEU A 105 25.06 0.73 18.70
N GLU A 106 24.01 0.90 19.51
CA GLU A 106 24.12 1.45 20.87
C GLU A 106 25.07 0.64 21.75
N ALA A 107 24.97 -0.70 21.71
CA ALA A 107 25.86 -1.58 22.46
C ALA A 107 27.31 -1.53 21.97
N GLU A 108 27.54 -1.42 20.66
CA GLU A 108 28.87 -1.26 20.06
C GLU A 108 29.50 0.09 20.47
N MET A 109 28.73 1.18 20.40
CA MET A 109 29.17 2.53 20.77
C MET A 109 29.42 2.68 22.28
N ALA A 110 28.74 1.91 23.14
CA ALA A 110 29.01 1.90 24.58
C ALA A 110 30.45 1.47 24.92
N GLY A 111 31.14 0.78 24.00
CA GLY A 111 32.57 0.46 24.10
C GLY A 111 33.52 1.58 23.69
N GLY A 112 33.01 2.75 23.28
CA GLY A 112 33.80 3.92 22.84
C GLY A 112 34.10 3.98 21.33
N ASP A 113 33.51 3.08 20.53
CA ASP A 113 33.66 3.11 19.07
C ASP A 113 32.68 4.11 18.42
N GLU A 114 33.15 5.35 18.24
CA GLU A 114 32.36 6.41 17.58
C GLU A 114 32.23 6.23 16.06
N SER A 115 32.91 5.25 15.44
CA SER A 115 32.84 5.03 13.98
C SER A 115 31.42 4.68 13.49
N ARG A 116 30.55 4.26 14.41
CA ARG A 116 29.16 3.88 14.18
C ARG A 116 28.15 5.02 14.33
N LEU A 117 28.57 6.19 14.79
CA LEU A 117 27.67 7.30 15.12
C LEU A 117 26.86 7.78 13.90
N ALA A 118 27.49 7.84 12.73
CA ALA A 118 26.82 8.25 11.49
C ALA A 118 25.73 7.23 11.07
N GLU A 119 26.05 5.94 11.08
CA GLU A 119 25.09 4.87 10.76
C GLU A 119 23.91 4.87 11.75
N TYR A 120 24.20 5.05 13.04
CA TYR A 120 23.16 5.15 14.07
C TYR A 120 22.22 6.32 13.82
N GLY A 121 22.77 7.50 13.52
CA GLY A 121 21.98 8.70 13.22
C GLY A 121 21.05 8.53 12.01
N ASP A 122 21.56 7.93 10.93
CA ASP A 122 20.78 7.66 9.72
C ASP A 122 19.64 6.67 10.00
N LEU A 123 19.91 5.59 10.73
CA LEU A 123 18.91 4.59 11.08
C LEU A 123 17.88 5.10 12.09
N LEU A 124 18.29 5.95 13.03
CA LEU A 124 17.39 6.54 14.01
C LEU A 124 16.39 7.46 13.29
N THR A 125 16.90 8.29 12.39
CA THR A 125 16.08 9.14 11.52
C THR A 125 15.09 8.31 10.70
N LEU A 126 15.54 7.21 10.08
CA LEU A 126 14.66 6.32 9.32
C LEU A 126 13.59 5.66 10.21
N TYR A 127 13.96 5.19 11.40
CA TYR A 127 13.05 4.56 12.36
C TYR A 127 11.96 5.54 12.83
N GLU A 128 12.35 6.78 13.13
CA GLU A 128 11.43 7.88 13.45
C GLU A 128 10.49 8.20 12.29
N LEU A 129 11.02 8.36 11.07
CA LEU A 129 10.23 8.63 9.87
C LEU A 129 9.22 7.53 9.55
N ARG A 130 9.55 6.27 9.85
CA ARG A 130 8.64 5.11 9.72
C ARG A 130 7.68 4.94 10.91
N GLY A 131 7.72 5.88 11.87
CA GLY A 131 6.86 5.89 13.05
C GLY A 131 7.06 4.64 13.91
N GLY A 132 8.32 4.23 14.11
CA GLY A 132 8.67 3.01 14.83
C GLY A 132 8.18 2.99 16.29
N TYR A 133 8.28 4.13 17.00
CA TYR A 133 7.81 4.27 18.38
C TYR A 133 6.30 4.01 18.55
N ASP A 134 5.52 4.26 17.50
CA ASP A 134 4.06 4.21 17.54
C ASP A 134 3.52 2.91 16.92
N ALA A 135 4.40 2.01 16.47
CA ALA A 135 4.06 0.91 15.58
C ALA A 135 3.01 -0.04 16.20
N ASP A 136 3.17 -0.40 17.47
CA ASP A 136 2.23 -1.28 18.18
C ASP A 136 0.87 -0.60 18.44
N ALA A 137 0.89 0.67 18.86
CA ALA A 137 -0.34 1.43 19.05
C ALA A 137 -1.09 1.63 17.71
N ARG A 138 -0.34 1.85 16.62
CA ARG A 138 -0.89 1.94 15.26
C ARG A 138 -1.49 0.62 14.80
N LEU A 139 -0.83 -0.51 15.08
CA LEU A 139 -1.36 -1.84 14.81
C LEU A 139 -2.71 -2.04 15.50
N GLU A 140 -2.78 -1.80 16.82
CA GLU A 140 -4.01 -2.00 17.57
C GLU A 140 -5.13 -1.05 17.12
N ARG A 141 -4.81 0.21 16.80
CA ARG A 141 -5.77 1.15 16.21
C ARG A 141 -6.29 0.67 14.86
N ALA A 142 -5.42 0.19 13.98
CA ALA A 142 -5.82 -0.32 12.66
C ALA A 142 -6.73 -1.54 12.79
N LEU A 143 -6.41 -2.46 13.69
CA LEU A 143 -7.24 -3.63 13.93
C LEU A 143 -8.59 -3.27 14.54
N HIS A 144 -8.63 -2.37 15.52
CA HIS A 144 -9.88 -1.93 16.12
C HIS A 144 -10.77 -1.20 15.12
N GLY A 145 -10.19 -0.26 14.36
CA GLY A 145 -10.90 0.52 13.34
C GLY A 145 -11.43 -0.31 12.17
N LEU A 146 -10.90 -1.51 11.96
CA LEU A 146 -11.36 -2.48 10.95
C LEU A 146 -12.17 -3.63 11.57
N GLY A 147 -12.66 -3.48 12.80
CA GLY A 147 -13.50 -4.49 13.45
C GLY A 147 -12.79 -5.82 13.79
N LEU A 148 -11.46 -5.83 13.83
CA LEU A 148 -10.61 -6.99 14.12
C LEU A 148 -10.03 -6.99 15.54
N GLY A 149 -10.38 -6.03 16.40
CA GLY A 149 -9.82 -5.91 17.76
C GLY A 149 -10.05 -7.13 18.66
N ARG A 150 -11.07 -7.96 18.37
CA ARG A 150 -11.35 -9.22 19.10
C ARG A 150 -10.81 -10.47 18.39
N LEU A 151 -10.14 -10.30 17.25
CA LEU A 151 -9.65 -11.42 16.47
C LEU A 151 -8.45 -12.04 17.18
N ARG A 152 -8.57 -13.33 17.48
CA ARG A 152 -7.50 -14.12 18.09
C ARG A 152 -6.26 -14.14 17.19
N ARG A 153 -5.11 -13.80 17.78
CA ARG A 153 -3.80 -13.74 17.10
C ARG A 153 -3.30 -15.11 16.62
N ASP A 154 -3.63 -16.18 17.35
CA ASP A 154 -3.26 -17.55 17.04
C ASP A 154 -4.17 -18.23 16.01
N ARG A 155 -5.29 -17.57 15.62
CA ARG A 155 -6.22 -18.13 14.64
C ARG A 155 -5.55 -18.27 13.26
N PRO A 156 -5.66 -19.44 12.60
CA PRO A 156 -5.19 -19.61 11.24
C PRO A 156 -5.98 -18.75 10.24
N VAL A 157 -5.29 -18.19 9.26
CA VAL A 157 -5.86 -17.39 8.18
C VAL A 157 -6.89 -18.18 7.37
N GLY A 158 -6.68 -19.49 7.18
CA GLY A 158 -7.62 -20.36 6.48
C GLY A 158 -9.01 -20.42 7.14
N GLY A 159 -9.10 -20.14 8.43
CA GLY A 159 -10.36 -20.08 9.18
C GLY A 159 -11.07 -18.73 9.11
N LEU A 160 -10.50 -17.71 8.44
CA LEU A 160 -11.07 -16.37 8.32
C LEU A 160 -12.06 -16.28 7.15
N SER A 161 -13.16 -15.57 7.35
CA SER A 161 -14.07 -15.13 6.28
C SER A 161 -13.32 -14.26 5.25
N GLY A 162 -13.88 -14.12 4.05
CA GLY A 162 -13.30 -13.25 3.01
C GLY A 162 -13.10 -11.82 3.49
N GLY A 163 -14.11 -11.25 4.16
CA GLY A 163 -14.04 -9.91 4.74
C GLY A 163 -12.99 -9.77 5.85
N GLU A 164 -12.88 -10.76 6.77
CA GLU A 164 -11.80 -10.77 7.77
C GLU A 164 -10.41 -10.79 7.13
N ARG A 165 -10.22 -11.54 6.03
CA ARG A 165 -8.93 -11.59 5.31
C ARG A 165 -8.57 -10.26 4.66
N VAL A 166 -9.52 -9.61 3.99
CA VAL A 166 -9.30 -8.28 3.38
C VAL A 166 -8.93 -7.26 4.46
N ARG A 167 -9.70 -7.23 5.57
CA ARG A 167 -9.44 -6.31 6.69
C ARG A 167 -8.10 -6.59 7.37
N LEU A 168 -7.68 -7.84 7.51
CA LEU A 168 -6.38 -8.18 8.09
C LEU A 168 -5.24 -7.70 7.20
N ARG A 169 -5.35 -7.90 5.88
CA ARG A 169 -4.37 -7.41 4.91
C ARG A 169 -4.29 -5.89 4.94
N LEU A 170 -5.43 -5.21 4.99
CA LEU A 170 -5.46 -3.76 5.10
C LEU A 170 -4.85 -3.28 6.43
N ALA A 171 -5.17 -3.90 7.55
CA ALA A 171 -4.58 -3.57 8.85
C ALA A 171 -3.06 -3.71 8.81
N ALA A 172 -2.54 -4.78 8.20
CA ALA A 172 -1.11 -5.00 7.99
C ALA A 172 -0.49 -3.87 7.15
N VAL A 173 -1.10 -3.50 6.03
CA VAL A 173 -0.59 -2.42 5.16
C VAL A 173 -0.60 -1.07 5.89
N LEU A 174 -1.66 -0.74 6.63
CA LEU A 174 -1.75 0.52 7.39
C LEU A 174 -0.76 0.58 8.55
N THR A 175 -0.48 -0.57 9.18
CA THR A 175 0.46 -0.69 10.30
C THR A 175 1.89 -0.36 9.88
N ALA A 176 2.26 -0.62 8.62
CA ALA A 176 3.57 -0.26 8.09
C ALA A 176 3.78 1.26 7.93
N ALA A 177 2.76 2.10 8.21
CA ALA A 177 2.78 3.55 8.03
C ALA A 177 3.38 4.00 6.68
N PRO A 178 2.86 3.50 5.55
CA PRO A 178 3.39 3.88 4.26
C PRO A 178 3.12 5.36 3.98
N GLU A 179 4.03 6.00 3.25
CA GLU A 179 3.83 7.37 2.76
C GLU A 179 2.83 7.40 1.60
N VAL A 180 2.76 6.29 0.85
CA VAL A 180 1.86 6.08 -0.28
C VAL A 180 1.03 4.84 -0.05
N LEU A 181 -0.29 4.97 -0.07
CA LEU A 181 -1.23 3.86 0.05
C LEU A 181 -1.94 3.62 -1.29
N LEU A 182 -1.75 2.42 -1.84
CA LEU A 182 -2.31 1.96 -3.09
C LEU A 182 -3.36 0.88 -2.80
N LEU A 183 -4.62 1.14 -3.13
CA LEU A 183 -5.74 0.22 -2.85
C LEU A 183 -6.44 -0.19 -4.14
N ASP A 184 -6.47 -1.49 -4.42
CA ASP A 184 -7.16 -2.06 -5.58
C ASP A 184 -8.45 -2.78 -5.16
N GLU A 185 -9.60 -2.18 -5.50
CA GLU A 185 -10.94 -2.66 -5.15
C GLU A 185 -11.11 -2.99 -3.65
N PRO A 186 -10.74 -2.07 -2.72
CA PRO A 186 -10.68 -2.40 -1.29
C PRO A 186 -12.05 -2.66 -0.65
N THR A 187 -13.14 -2.22 -1.29
CA THR A 187 -14.52 -2.44 -0.83
C THR A 187 -15.12 -3.76 -1.32
N ASN A 188 -14.46 -4.45 -2.26
CA ASN A 188 -15.01 -5.66 -2.82
C ASN A 188 -15.12 -6.76 -1.75
N HIS A 189 -16.23 -7.51 -1.76
CA HIS A 189 -16.57 -8.51 -0.75
C HIS A 189 -16.77 -7.97 0.69
N LEU A 190 -16.85 -6.64 0.89
CA LEU A 190 -17.20 -6.04 2.18
C LEU A 190 -18.70 -5.78 2.29
N SER A 191 -19.22 -5.86 3.52
CA SER A 191 -20.58 -5.40 3.80
C SER A 191 -20.61 -3.86 3.89
N PRO A 192 -21.79 -3.21 3.74
CA PRO A 192 -21.89 -1.75 3.79
C PRO A 192 -21.30 -1.10 5.05
N ALA A 193 -21.55 -1.69 6.22
CA ALA A 193 -20.98 -1.21 7.49
C ALA A 193 -19.44 -1.20 7.47
N LEU A 194 -18.82 -2.19 6.81
CA LEU A 194 -17.37 -2.29 6.71
C LEU A 194 -16.77 -1.34 5.68
N VAL A 195 -17.54 -0.97 4.65
CA VAL A 195 -17.16 0.10 3.74
C VAL A 195 -17.10 1.43 4.50
N GLU A 196 -18.03 1.71 5.40
CA GLU A 196 -18.01 2.91 6.24
C GLU A 196 -16.82 2.92 7.21
N GLU A 197 -16.51 1.80 7.86
CA GLU A 197 -15.31 1.65 8.69
C GLU A 197 -14.02 1.89 7.89
N LEU A 198 -13.94 1.34 6.67
CA LEU A 198 -12.83 1.57 5.75
C LEU A 198 -12.72 3.05 5.36
N GLU A 199 -13.81 3.69 4.96
CA GLU A 199 -13.85 5.11 4.59
C GLU A 199 -13.36 5.98 5.76
N ALA A 200 -13.80 5.68 7.00
CA ALA A 200 -13.38 6.38 8.20
C ALA A 200 -11.88 6.18 8.51
N ALA A 201 -11.38 4.94 8.41
CA ALA A 201 -9.95 4.64 8.59
C ALA A 201 -9.07 5.36 7.56
N LEU A 202 -9.52 5.42 6.30
CA LEU A 202 -8.81 6.12 5.23
C LEU A 202 -8.93 7.64 5.35
N ALA A 203 -9.98 8.20 5.96
CA ALA A 203 -10.15 9.65 6.12
C ALA A 203 -9.02 10.29 6.94
N GLY A 204 -8.48 9.58 7.93
CA GLY A 204 -7.37 10.04 8.76
C GLY A 204 -5.97 9.83 8.16
N PHE A 205 -5.85 9.16 7.02
CA PHE A 205 -4.55 8.90 6.39
C PHE A 205 -3.95 10.19 5.80
N GLY A 206 -2.78 10.59 6.29
CA GLY A 206 -2.08 11.80 5.89
C GLY A 206 -1.14 11.65 4.69
N GLY A 207 -0.85 10.42 4.26
CA GLY A 207 -0.03 10.14 3.09
C GLY A 207 -0.79 10.27 1.75
N ALA A 208 -0.10 10.03 0.65
CA ALA A 208 -0.72 9.98 -0.67
C ALA A 208 -1.57 8.70 -0.80
N LEU A 209 -2.85 8.85 -1.14
CA LEU A 209 -3.80 7.75 -1.25
C LEU A 209 -4.25 7.58 -2.70
N VAL A 210 -4.03 6.41 -3.28
CA VAL A 210 -4.51 6.04 -4.62
C VAL A 210 -5.46 4.87 -4.49
N VAL A 211 -6.70 5.06 -4.96
CA VAL A 211 -7.74 4.02 -4.89
C VAL A 211 -8.26 3.72 -6.28
N VAL A 212 -8.26 2.45 -6.65
CA VAL A 212 -9.06 1.89 -7.74
C VAL A 212 -10.32 1.31 -7.12
N SER A 213 -11.49 1.77 -7.57
CA SER A 213 -12.75 1.19 -7.13
C SER A 213 -13.84 1.32 -8.19
N HIS A 214 -14.58 0.24 -8.38
CA HIS A 214 -15.80 0.17 -9.17
C HIS A 214 -17.05 0.52 -8.34
N ASP A 215 -16.91 0.73 -7.03
CA ASP A 215 -18.00 1.08 -6.12
C ASP A 215 -18.57 2.47 -6.46
N ARG A 216 -19.86 2.51 -6.81
CA ARG A 216 -20.56 3.74 -7.19
C ARG A 216 -20.67 4.72 -6.02
N LEU A 217 -20.78 4.23 -4.79
CA LEU A 217 -20.88 5.05 -3.59
C LEU A 217 -19.53 5.69 -3.27
N LEU A 218 -18.45 4.90 -3.28
CA LEU A 218 -17.09 5.41 -3.06
C LEU A 218 -16.73 6.45 -4.12
N ARG A 219 -17.04 6.18 -5.39
CA ARG A 219 -16.87 7.14 -6.49
C ARG A 219 -17.69 8.42 -6.32
N ARG A 220 -18.91 8.33 -5.80
CA ARG A 220 -19.77 9.51 -5.55
C ARG A 220 -19.29 10.34 -4.37
N ARG A 221 -18.75 9.69 -3.34
CA ARG A 221 -18.27 10.33 -2.11
C ARG A 221 -16.81 10.80 -2.21
N TRP A 222 -16.10 10.40 -3.26
CA TRP A 222 -14.69 10.75 -3.45
C TRP A 222 -14.49 12.27 -3.48
N ARG A 223 -13.69 12.77 -2.53
CA ARG A 223 -13.38 14.21 -2.40
C ARG A 223 -12.00 14.58 -2.95
N GLY A 224 -11.30 13.63 -3.56
CA GLY A 224 -9.96 13.84 -4.13
C GLY A 224 -9.97 14.05 -5.65
N ARG A 225 -8.77 14.06 -6.25
CA ARG A 225 -8.62 14.12 -7.71
C ARG A 225 -9.06 12.80 -8.35
N HIS A 226 -9.55 12.86 -9.59
CA HIS A 226 -9.73 11.69 -10.43
C HIS A 226 -8.62 11.60 -11.48
N LEU A 227 -8.03 10.41 -11.61
CA LEU A 227 -7.16 10.04 -12.72
C LEU A 227 -7.93 9.09 -13.63
N GLU A 228 -8.29 9.55 -14.83
CA GLU A 228 -9.01 8.73 -15.80
C GLU A 228 -8.04 7.92 -16.67
N LEU A 229 -8.21 6.61 -16.68
CA LEU A 229 -7.54 5.70 -17.60
C LEU A 229 -8.47 5.26 -18.72
N ARG A 230 -8.04 5.48 -19.95
CA ARG A 230 -8.75 5.08 -21.15
C ARG A 230 -8.38 3.64 -21.53
N ALA A 231 -9.38 2.87 -21.95
CA ALA A 231 -9.12 1.56 -22.53
C ALA A 231 -8.34 1.71 -23.83
N VAL A 232 -7.27 0.93 -23.98
CA VAL A 232 -6.52 0.85 -25.23
C VAL A 232 -7.42 0.16 -26.25
N ARG A 233 -7.83 0.91 -27.28
CA ARG A 233 -8.60 0.34 -28.38
C ARG A 233 -7.64 -0.52 -29.21
N THR A 234 -7.84 -1.82 -29.22
CA THR A 234 -7.22 -2.67 -30.24
C THR A 234 -7.83 -2.25 -31.58
N PRO A 235 -7.05 -1.89 -32.62
CA PRO A 235 -7.61 -1.78 -33.96
C PRO A 235 -8.27 -3.12 -34.28
N ALA A 236 -9.52 -3.08 -34.78
CA ALA A 236 -10.16 -4.28 -35.29
C ALA A 236 -9.21 -4.92 -36.30
N ALA A 237 -9.00 -6.23 -36.20
CA ALA A 237 -8.30 -6.96 -37.23
C ALA A 237 -8.99 -6.61 -38.56
N VAL A 238 -8.22 -6.03 -39.48
CA VAL A 238 -8.66 -5.90 -40.86
C VAL A 238 -8.62 -7.32 -41.39
N ASP A 239 -9.80 -7.94 -41.53
CA ASP A 239 -9.99 -9.21 -42.21
C ASP A 239 -9.52 -9.13 -43.67
#